data_AF-A0A7K2E492-F1
#
_entry.id   AF-A0A7K2E492-F1
#
_cell.length_a   1.000
_cell.length_b   1.000
_cell.length_c   1.000
_cell.angle_alpha   90.00
_cell.angle_beta   90.00
_cell.angle_gamma   90.00
#
_symmetry.space_group_name_H-M   'P 1'
#
loop_
_entity.id
_entity.type
_entity.pdbx_description
1 polymer ?
#
loop_
_entity_poly.entity_id
_entity_poly.type
_entity_poly.pdbx_seq_one_letter_code
_entity_poly.pdbx_strand_id
1 'polypeptide(L)'
;MVLRDAGLPNLAGSNHSDIDVPECFLQADRDIVFSILEASRLLCLAGLEVNEFYYPNDVAAALKRLDNTIATVLRQHRVSFDLVGNKFVAFESREMHMEVTVPALTLLGGEAKYRDAEVAYQEALSEIGNEKPDNAITDAARALEITLGTLGCSGNTLGKKLTDARERGLFGDHDSQLREAMMKIGSWVAADRAQKGDAHPGGVATLDDAWLIVHVVGALILRLSRTPARGNG
;
A
#
# COMPACT_ATOMS: atom_id res chain seq x y z
N MET A 1 -10.18 3.11 9.78
CA MET A 1 -10.06 4.56 9.89
C MET A 1 -8.84 4.96 9.06
N VAL A 2 -8.94 5.93 8.13
CA VAL A 2 -7.71 6.55 7.60
C VAL A 2 -7.07 7.24 8.80
N LEU A 3 -6.03 6.63 9.37
CA LEU A 3 -5.37 7.05 10.63
C LEU A 3 -4.58 8.36 10.48
N ARG A 4 -4.77 9.09 9.38
CA ARG A 4 -4.23 10.44 9.20
C ARG A 4 -5.04 11.35 10.13
N ASP A 5 -4.33 11.97 11.06
CA ASP A 5 -4.80 13.06 11.91
C ASP A 5 -5.57 12.71 13.20
N ALA A 6 -5.89 11.46 13.49
CA ALA A 6 -6.49 11.11 14.80
C ALA A 6 -5.46 11.10 15.95
N GLY A 7 -4.23 10.68 15.66
CA GLY A 7 -3.13 10.65 16.63
C GLY A 7 -2.44 12.01 16.81
N LEU A 8 -2.50 12.89 15.81
CA LEU A 8 -1.78 14.17 15.82
C LEU A 8 -2.25 15.10 16.95
N PRO A 9 -3.55 15.27 17.23
CA PRO A 9 -4.05 16.06 18.37
C PRO A 9 -3.61 15.50 19.72
N ASN A 10 -3.43 14.18 19.83
CA ASN A 10 -2.92 13.53 21.05
C ASN A 10 -1.44 13.84 21.29
N LEU A 11 -0.69 14.20 20.24
CA LEU A 11 0.71 14.62 20.33
C LEU A 11 0.86 16.15 20.38
N ALA A 12 -0.10 16.91 19.84
CA ALA A 12 -0.06 18.37 19.76
C ALA A 12 -0.84 19.11 20.87
N GLY A 13 -1.73 18.41 21.58
CA GLY A 13 -2.63 18.99 22.59
C GLY A 13 -1.96 19.43 23.89
N SER A 14 -0.64 19.31 23.97
CA SER A 14 0.06 19.37 25.24
C SER A 14 1.50 19.82 25.02
N ASN A 15 1.92 20.77 25.85
CA ASN A 15 3.24 21.40 25.84
C ASN A 15 4.31 20.37 26.26
N HIS A 16 4.56 19.39 25.42
CA HIS A 16 5.22 18.17 25.84
C HIS A 16 6.73 18.22 25.65
N SER A 17 7.40 17.92 26.76
CA SER A 17 8.80 17.49 26.77
C SER A 17 8.89 16.04 26.28
N ASP A 18 10.09 15.51 26.00
CA ASP A 18 10.30 14.12 25.57
C ASP A 18 9.66 13.05 26.50
N ILE A 19 9.21 13.44 27.70
CA ILE A 19 8.61 12.60 28.75
C ILE A 19 7.17 12.18 28.43
N ASP A 20 6.46 12.87 27.55
CA ASP A 20 5.00 12.73 27.48
C ASP A 20 4.48 11.82 26.33
N VAL A 21 5.31 11.52 25.34
CA VAL A 21 4.97 10.58 24.25
C VAL A 21 4.60 9.17 24.76
N PRO A 22 5.33 8.57 25.73
CA PRO A 22 4.94 7.30 26.34
C PRO A 22 3.56 7.36 27.02
N GLU A 23 3.17 8.50 27.59
CA GLU A 23 1.89 8.65 28.27
C GLU A 23 0.73 8.76 27.26
N CYS A 24 0.95 9.42 26.12
CA CYS A 24 0.03 9.40 24.98
C CYS A 24 -0.25 7.95 24.52
N PHE A 25 0.74 7.07 24.50
CA PHE A 25 0.53 5.65 24.13
C PHE A 25 -0.25 4.85 25.16
N LEU A 26 -0.03 5.11 26.46
CA LEU A 26 -0.68 4.38 27.55
C LEU A 26 -2.14 4.79 27.75
N GLN A 27 -2.49 6.04 27.41
CA GLN A 27 -3.83 6.60 27.56
C GLN A 27 -4.66 6.55 26.27
N ALA A 28 -4.04 6.22 25.13
CA ALA A 28 -4.74 6.13 23.86
C ALA A 28 -5.79 5.02 23.86
N ASP A 29 -6.95 5.34 23.29
CA ASP A 29 -7.90 4.32 22.87
C ASP A 29 -7.22 3.34 21.90
N ARG A 30 -7.58 2.05 22.00
CA ARG A 30 -6.93 0.96 21.23
C ARG A 30 -6.85 1.25 19.74
N ASP A 31 -7.85 1.94 19.20
CA ASP A 31 -7.99 2.21 17.77
C ASP A 31 -7.10 3.36 17.28
N ILE A 32 -6.46 4.10 18.20
CA ILE A 32 -5.66 5.31 17.89
C ILE A 32 -4.15 5.06 18.10
N VAL A 33 -3.77 3.96 18.76
CA VAL A 33 -2.35 3.61 19.05
C VAL A 33 -1.51 3.60 17.77
N PHE A 34 -2.03 3.01 16.68
CA PHE A 34 -1.34 2.97 15.40
C PHE A 34 -1.20 4.37 14.77
N SER A 35 -2.24 5.22 14.86
CA SER A 35 -2.14 6.63 14.41
C SER A 35 -1.10 7.41 15.18
N ILE A 36 -0.97 7.18 16.50
CA ILE A 36 0.01 7.87 17.34
C ILE A 36 1.42 7.39 16.99
N LEU A 37 1.61 6.10 16.70
CA LEU A 37 2.90 5.56 16.24
C LEU A 37 3.29 6.17 14.87
N GLU A 38 2.35 6.24 13.92
CA GLU A 38 2.56 6.88 12.61
C GLU A 38 2.91 8.37 12.76
N ALA A 39 2.13 9.10 13.55
CA ALA A 39 2.32 10.52 13.81
C ALA A 39 3.63 10.82 14.54
N SER A 40 4.00 10.02 15.54
CA SER A 40 5.28 10.15 16.26
C SER A 40 6.47 9.97 15.31
N ARG A 41 6.36 9.00 14.39
CA ARG A 41 7.39 8.75 13.37
C ARG A 41 7.48 9.90 12.37
N LEU A 42 6.34 10.46 11.94
CA LEU A 42 6.29 11.63 11.07
C LEU A 42 6.86 12.89 11.75
N LEU A 43 6.62 13.09 13.04
CA LEU A 43 7.22 14.19 13.81
C LEU A 43 8.74 14.04 13.92
N CYS A 44 9.24 12.82 14.14
CA CYS A 44 10.69 12.56 14.08
C CYS A 44 11.29 12.90 12.70
N LEU A 45 10.56 12.63 11.62
CA LEU A 45 10.96 13.02 10.25
C LEU A 45 10.86 14.53 10.01
N ALA A 46 9.82 15.20 10.49
CA ALA A 46 9.67 16.65 10.34
C ALA A 46 10.71 17.41 11.18
N GLY A 47 11.04 16.91 12.38
CA GLY A 47 12.12 17.45 13.21
C GLY A 47 13.50 17.37 12.54
N LEU A 48 13.72 16.42 11.62
CA LEU A 48 14.92 16.37 10.79
C LEU A 48 15.01 17.48 9.75
N GLU A 49 13.87 17.95 9.24
CA GLU A 49 13.83 19.02 8.24
C GLU A 49 14.03 20.41 8.86
N VAL A 50 13.72 20.56 10.15
CA VAL A 50 13.67 21.87 10.83
C VAL A 50 14.91 22.14 11.71
N ASN A 51 15.67 21.11 12.12
CA ASN A 51 16.70 21.25 13.16
C ASN A 51 18.13 20.98 12.64
N GLU A 52 18.92 22.04 12.44
CA GLU A 52 20.34 21.99 12.00
C GLU A 52 21.31 21.32 13.00
N PHE A 53 20.86 21.01 14.22
CA PHE A 53 21.71 20.57 15.33
C PHE A 53 21.85 19.05 15.52
N TYR A 54 21.14 18.24 14.73
CA TYR A 54 21.27 16.78 14.77
C TYR A 54 22.13 16.27 13.61
N TYR A 55 23.11 15.41 13.90
CA TYR A 55 23.87 14.72 12.86
C TYR A 55 22.91 13.81 12.07
N PRO A 56 22.71 14.02 10.75
CA PRO A 56 21.68 13.33 9.96
C PRO A 56 21.79 11.79 10.01
N ASN A 57 23.03 11.28 10.14
CA ASN A 57 23.31 9.85 10.21
C ASN A 57 22.82 9.19 11.52
N ASP A 58 22.85 9.92 12.64
CA ASP A 58 22.43 9.39 13.94
C ASP A 58 20.92 9.24 14.03
N VAL A 59 20.19 10.15 13.40
CA VAL A 59 18.73 10.12 13.38
C VAL A 59 18.19 9.12 12.36
N ALA A 60 18.80 9.01 11.17
CA ALA A 60 18.47 7.93 10.23
C ALA A 60 18.69 6.54 10.86
N ALA A 61 19.77 6.37 11.63
CA ALA A 61 20.01 5.15 12.40
C ALA A 61 18.98 4.95 13.52
N ALA A 62 18.57 6.02 14.21
CA ALA A 62 17.53 5.96 15.24
C ALA A 62 16.15 5.59 14.68
N LEU A 63 15.74 6.17 13.56
CA LEU A 63 14.50 5.82 12.84
C LEU A 63 14.50 4.36 12.40
N LYS A 64 15.62 3.90 11.82
CA LYS A 64 15.77 2.48 11.45
C LYS A 64 15.68 1.56 12.66
N ARG A 65 16.24 1.95 13.82
CA ARG A 65 16.09 1.20 15.08
C ARG A 65 14.64 1.18 15.56
N LEU A 66 13.94 2.31 15.51
CA LEU A 66 12.52 2.40 15.87
C LEU A 66 11.66 1.50 14.99
N ASP A 67 11.83 1.57 13.67
CA ASP A 67 11.12 0.72 12.70
C ASP A 67 11.35 -0.77 12.99
N ASN A 68 12.60 -1.15 13.21
CA ASN A 68 12.95 -2.53 13.55
C ASN A 68 12.34 -2.98 14.88
N THR A 69 12.30 -2.11 15.89
CA THR A 69 11.68 -2.43 17.18
C THR A 69 10.17 -2.59 17.05
N ILE A 70 9.47 -1.65 16.39
CA ILE A 70 8.03 -1.73 16.12
C ILE A 70 7.71 -3.04 15.39
N ALA A 71 8.41 -3.30 14.28
CA ALA A 71 8.19 -4.52 13.51
C ALA A 71 8.49 -5.78 14.33
N THR A 72 9.52 -5.77 15.20
CA THR A 72 9.83 -6.92 16.07
C THR A 72 8.75 -7.17 17.11
N VAL A 73 8.25 -6.12 17.77
CA VAL A 73 7.20 -6.23 18.79
C VAL A 73 5.91 -6.74 18.16
N LEU A 74 5.46 -6.15 17.05
CA LEU A 74 4.24 -6.60 16.37
C LEU A 74 4.33 -8.07 15.94
N ARG A 75 5.49 -8.50 15.44
CA ARG A 75 5.76 -9.91 15.12
C ARG A 75 5.70 -10.82 16.34
N GLN A 76 6.36 -10.44 17.44
CA GLN A 76 6.41 -11.24 18.67
C GLN A 76 5.01 -11.46 19.26
N HIS A 77 4.16 -10.44 19.16
CA HIS A 77 2.80 -10.48 19.66
C HIS A 77 1.77 -11.00 18.64
N ARG A 78 2.22 -11.51 17.48
CA ARG A 78 1.37 -12.04 16.39
C ARG A 78 0.27 -11.05 15.98
N VAL A 79 0.58 -9.77 16.03
CA VAL A 79 -0.31 -8.72 15.58
C VAL A 79 -0.29 -8.73 14.06
N SER A 80 -1.46 -8.85 13.44
CA SER A 80 -1.69 -8.87 11.99
C SER A 80 -1.46 -7.51 11.34
N PHE A 81 -0.38 -6.81 11.70
CA PHE A 81 -0.01 -5.49 11.19
C PHE A 81 1.51 -5.38 11.01
N ASP A 82 1.92 -4.67 9.96
CA ASP A 82 3.32 -4.26 9.76
C ASP A 82 3.43 -2.77 9.40
N LEU A 83 4.59 -2.16 9.63
CA LEU A 83 4.85 -0.75 9.31
C LEU A 83 5.55 -0.64 7.96
N VAL A 84 4.84 -0.18 6.93
CA VAL A 84 5.33 -0.06 5.55
C VAL A 84 5.12 1.36 5.05
N GLY A 85 6.18 2.03 4.60
CA GLY A 85 6.06 3.38 4.03
C GLY A 85 5.39 4.38 4.99
N ASN A 86 5.68 4.27 6.29
CA ASN A 86 5.13 5.09 7.38
C ASN A 86 3.66 4.82 7.70
N LYS A 87 3.09 3.71 7.24
CA LYS A 87 1.71 3.31 7.55
C LYS A 87 1.65 1.91 8.11
N PHE A 88 0.76 1.70 9.07
CA PHE A 88 0.39 0.36 9.49
C PHE A 88 -0.55 -0.26 8.46
N VAL A 89 -0.15 -1.43 8.00
CA VAL A 89 -0.91 -2.21 7.03
C VAL A 89 -1.29 -3.52 7.69
N ALA A 90 -2.59 -3.77 7.78
CA ALA A 90 -3.10 -5.05 8.27
C ALA A 90 -2.69 -6.19 7.33
N PHE A 91 -2.65 -7.43 7.81
CA PHE A 91 -2.51 -8.60 6.96
C PHE A 91 -3.15 -9.85 7.56
N GLU A 92 -3.73 -10.69 6.71
CA GLU A 92 -4.23 -12.00 7.12
C GLU A 92 -3.17 -13.10 6.92
N SER A 93 -2.38 -13.00 5.84
CA SER A 93 -1.23 -13.87 5.57
C SER A 93 0.05 -13.05 5.58
N ARG A 94 0.99 -13.46 6.43
CA ARG A 94 2.30 -12.82 6.53
C ARG A 94 3.15 -13.05 5.29
N GLU A 95 3.08 -14.25 4.71
CA GLU A 95 3.80 -14.62 3.50
C GLU A 95 3.37 -13.72 2.35
N MET A 96 2.06 -13.58 2.13
CA MET A 96 1.53 -12.69 1.10
C MET A 96 1.86 -11.22 1.37
N HIS A 97 1.79 -10.79 2.63
CA HIS A 97 2.18 -9.44 3.00
C HIS A 97 3.65 -9.13 2.70
N MET A 98 4.56 -10.02 3.11
CA MET A 98 6.01 -9.85 2.94
C MET A 98 6.46 -9.97 1.48
N GLU A 99 5.86 -10.86 0.71
CA GLU A 99 6.30 -11.16 -0.66
C GLU A 99 5.57 -10.35 -1.73
N VAL A 100 4.40 -9.79 -1.41
CA VAL A 100 3.57 -9.04 -2.37
C VAL A 100 3.30 -7.62 -1.92
N THR A 101 2.69 -7.43 -0.74
CA THR A 101 2.24 -6.11 -0.30
C THR A 101 3.41 -5.17 -0.01
N VAL A 102 4.41 -5.62 0.76
CA VAL A 102 5.59 -4.82 1.10
C VAL A 102 6.38 -4.43 -0.17
N PRO A 103 6.72 -5.36 -1.09
CA PRO A 103 7.43 -4.98 -2.31
C PRO A 103 6.62 -4.06 -3.21
N ALA A 104 5.30 -4.26 -3.31
CA ALA A 104 4.43 -3.40 -4.12
C ALA A 104 4.41 -1.97 -3.57
N LEU A 105 4.22 -1.79 -2.26
CA LEU A 105 4.27 -0.48 -1.62
C LEU A 105 5.65 0.16 -1.72
N THR A 106 6.72 -0.63 -1.60
CA THR A 106 8.10 -0.13 -1.76
C THR A 106 8.36 0.38 -3.18
N LEU A 107 7.89 -0.35 -4.19
CA LEU A 107 7.99 0.05 -5.60
C LEU A 107 7.18 1.33 -5.86
N LEU A 108 5.91 1.35 -5.42
CA LEU A 108 4.99 2.45 -5.69
C LEU A 108 5.40 3.75 -4.97
N GLY A 109 5.84 3.65 -3.70
CA GLY A 109 6.35 4.80 -2.94
C GLY A 109 7.78 5.20 -3.30
N GLY A 110 8.52 4.35 -4.03
CA GLY A 110 9.91 4.59 -4.41
C GLY A 110 10.08 5.54 -5.60
N GLU A 111 9.06 5.73 -6.43
CA GLU A 111 9.13 6.58 -7.63
C GLU A 111 7.93 7.52 -7.75
N ALA A 112 8.18 8.83 -7.92
CA ALA A 112 7.13 9.86 -7.97
C ALA A 112 6.06 9.60 -9.04
N LYS A 113 6.41 8.94 -10.15
CA LYS A 113 5.46 8.59 -11.24
C LYS A 113 4.36 7.61 -10.81
N TYR A 114 4.55 6.89 -9.70
CA TYR A 114 3.60 5.92 -9.17
C TYR A 114 2.77 6.43 -8.00
N ARG A 115 2.90 7.71 -7.61
CA ARG A 115 2.21 8.29 -6.45
C ARG A 115 0.70 8.01 -6.44
N ASP A 116 0.01 8.20 -7.55
CA ASP A 116 -1.44 8.01 -7.60
C ASP A 116 -1.84 6.52 -7.50
N ALA A 117 -0.98 5.63 -8.02
CA ALA A 117 -1.17 4.19 -7.88
C ALA A 117 -0.87 3.73 -6.44
N GLU A 118 0.13 4.32 -5.78
CA GLU A 118 0.43 4.10 -4.36
C GLU A 118 -0.77 4.48 -3.50
N VAL A 119 -1.35 5.67 -3.73
CA VAL A 119 -2.52 6.16 -2.99
C VAL A 119 -3.68 5.18 -3.13
N ALA A 120 -4.04 4.80 -4.35
CA ALA A 120 -5.12 3.84 -4.59
C ALA A 120 -4.85 2.47 -3.95
N TYR A 121 -3.61 1.98 -3.99
CA TYR A 121 -3.26 0.69 -3.36
C TYR A 121 -3.33 0.75 -1.83
N GLN A 122 -2.92 1.86 -1.22
CA GLN A 122 -3.06 2.08 0.22
C GLN A 122 -4.51 2.31 0.64
N GLU A 123 -5.33 2.94 -0.19
CA GLU A 123 -6.78 3.07 0.03
C GLU A 123 -7.43 1.68 0.06
N ALA A 124 -7.09 0.79 -0.87
CA ALA A 124 -7.57 -0.59 -0.86
C ALA A 124 -7.25 -1.34 0.45
N LEU A 125 -6.00 -1.24 0.91
CA LEU A 125 -5.56 -1.83 2.19
C LEU A 125 -6.29 -1.21 3.39
N SER A 126 -6.54 0.10 3.36
CA SER A 126 -7.30 0.77 4.40
C SER A 126 -8.76 0.32 4.42
N GLU A 127 -9.38 0.10 3.26
CA GLU A 127 -10.77 -0.33 3.18
C GLU A 127 -10.97 -1.78 3.66
N ILE A 128 -9.97 -2.65 3.47
CA ILE A 128 -9.94 -3.96 4.13
C ILE A 128 -9.95 -3.79 5.66
N GLY A 129 -9.09 -2.90 6.20
CA GLY A 129 -9.08 -2.59 7.63
C GLY A 129 -10.36 -1.93 8.15
N ASN A 130 -11.22 -1.42 7.27
CA ASN A 130 -12.52 -0.82 7.57
C ASN A 130 -13.70 -1.77 7.38
N GLU A 131 -13.45 -3.04 7.05
CA GLU A 131 -14.50 -4.01 6.70
C GLU A 131 -15.36 -3.58 5.49
N LYS A 132 -14.73 -2.91 4.50
CA LYS A 132 -15.35 -2.43 3.27
C LYS A 132 -14.77 -3.13 2.03
N PRO A 133 -15.11 -4.41 1.80
CA PRO A 133 -14.50 -5.23 0.76
C PRO A 133 -14.77 -4.74 -0.66
N ASP A 134 -15.95 -4.17 -0.93
CA ASP A 134 -16.37 -3.62 -2.22
C ASP A 134 -15.51 -2.40 -2.66
N ASN A 135 -15.23 -1.50 -1.71
CA ASN A 135 -14.36 -0.35 -1.91
C ASN A 135 -12.91 -0.81 -2.10
N ALA A 136 -12.45 -1.78 -1.30
CA ALA A 136 -11.12 -2.35 -1.45
C ALA A 136 -10.87 -2.98 -2.84
N ILE A 137 -11.85 -3.73 -3.36
CA ILE A 137 -11.82 -4.30 -4.72
C ILE A 137 -11.68 -3.19 -5.77
N THR A 138 -12.46 -2.13 -5.61
CA THR A 138 -12.48 -0.99 -6.54
C THR A 138 -11.15 -0.25 -6.56
N ASP A 139 -10.58 -0.01 -5.39
CA ASP A 139 -9.32 0.72 -5.22
C ASP A 139 -8.11 -0.09 -5.68
N ALA A 140 -8.09 -1.40 -5.42
CA ALA A 140 -7.05 -2.29 -5.93
C ALA A 140 -7.05 -2.29 -7.47
N ALA A 141 -8.22 -2.46 -8.09
CA ALA A 141 -8.35 -2.43 -9.54
C ALA A 141 -7.96 -1.05 -10.13
N ARG A 142 -8.31 0.05 -9.45
CA ARG A 142 -7.88 1.41 -9.81
C ARG A 142 -6.36 1.56 -9.74
N ALA A 143 -5.69 1.01 -8.71
CA ALA A 143 -4.24 1.05 -8.61
C ALA A 143 -3.54 0.38 -9.80
N LEU A 144 -4.05 -0.78 -10.26
CA LEU A 144 -3.55 -1.44 -11.46
C LEU A 144 -3.78 -0.61 -12.73
N GLU A 145 -4.97 -0.02 -12.86
CA GLU A 145 -5.35 0.81 -14.01
C GLU A 145 -4.45 2.05 -14.14
N ILE A 146 -4.18 2.73 -13.02
CA ILE A 146 -3.26 3.87 -12.94
C ILE A 146 -1.85 3.41 -13.29
N THR A 147 -1.36 2.31 -12.70
CA THR A 147 -0.01 1.79 -12.98
C THR A 147 0.19 1.52 -14.47
N LEU A 148 -0.77 0.86 -15.13
CA LEU A 148 -0.73 0.63 -16.57
C LEU A 148 -0.69 1.94 -17.36
N GLY A 149 -1.47 2.95 -16.94
CA GLY A 149 -1.40 4.29 -17.49
C GLY A 149 -0.02 4.94 -17.36
N THR A 150 0.60 4.84 -16.18
CA THR A 150 1.97 5.31 -15.92
C THR A 150 3.01 4.60 -16.80
N LEU A 151 2.80 3.32 -17.12
CA LEU A 151 3.62 2.56 -18.06
C LEU A 151 3.34 2.90 -19.54
N GLY A 152 2.48 3.89 -19.81
CA GLY A 152 2.14 4.36 -21.15
C GLY A 152 1.00 3.60 -21.81
N CYS A 153 0.32 2.70 -21.10
CA CYS A 153 -0.78 1.91 -21.68
C CYS A 153 -2.05 2.75 -21.86
N SER A 154 -2.57 2.71 -23.08
CA SER A 154 -3.74 3.46 -23.54
C SER A 154 -5.03 2.65 -23.37
N GLY A 155 -6.17 3.34 -23.41
CA GLY A 155 -7.49 2.75 -23.24
C GLY A 155 -8.23 3.30 -22.02
N ASN A 156 -9.55 3.28 -22.12
CA ASN A 156 -10.50 3.83 -21.14
C ASN A 156 -11.09 2.77 -20.20
N THR A 157 -10.56 1.54 -20.24
CA THR A 157 -10.90 0.47 -19.29
C THR A 157 -9.64 -0.32 -18.95
N LEU A 158 -9.63 -0.96 -17.78
CA LEU A 158 -8.55 -1.86 -17.35
C LEU A 158 -8.25 -2.95 -18.40
N GLY A 159 -9.28 -3.59 -18.97
CA GLY A 159 -9.12 -4.62 -20.00
C GLY A 159 -8.45 -4.11 -21.29
N LYS A 160 -8.76 -2.87 -21.72
CA LYS A 160 -8.09 -2.25 -22.87
C LYS A 160 -6.63 -1.92 -22.57
N LYS A 161 -6.34 -1.40 -21.37
CA LYS A 161 -4.95 -1.12 -20.95
C LYS A 161 -4.09 -2.37 -20.86
N LEU A 162 -4.66 -3.49 -20.40
CA LEU A 162 -3.96 -4.80 -20.40
C LEU A 162 -3.67 -5.28 -21.83
N THR A 163 -4.60 -5.05 -22.75
CA THR A 163 -4.42 -5.39 -24.17
C THR A 163 -3.29 -4.55 -24.79
N ASP A 164 -3.23 -3.25 -24.50
CA ASP A 164 -2.14 -2.38 -24.96
C ASP A 164 -0.80 -2.74 -24.31
N ALA A 165 -0.80 -3.13 -23.02
CA ALA A 165 0.39 -3.62 -22.34
C ALA A 165 1.03 -4.84 -23.04
N ARG A 166 0.18 -5.75 -23.52
CA ARG A 166 0.59 -6.90 -24.33
C ARG A 166 1.24 -6.46 -25.64
N GLU A 167 0.63 -5.51 -26.34
CA GLU A 167 1.08 -5.04 -27.66
C GLU A 167 2.39 -4.23 -27.58
N ARG A 168 2.65 -3.59 -26.42
CA ARG A 168 3.87 -2.84 -26.14
C ARG A 168 5.07 -3.68 -25.69
N GLY A 169 4.93 -5.00 -25.62
CA GLY A 169 6.04 -5.87 -25.22
C GLY A 169 6.47 -5.67 -23.76
N LEU A 170 5.55 -5.31 -22.86
CA LEU A 170 5.81 -5.35 -21.40
C LEU A 170 6.03 -6.79 -20.88
N PHE A 171 5.92 -7.78 -21.77
CA PHE A 171 6.22 -9.18 -21.57
C PHE A 171 7.30 -9.60 -22.56
N GLY A 172 8.28 -10.39 -22.14
CA GLY A 172 9.25 -10.98 -23.06
C GLY A 172 8.63 -12.05 -23.95
N ASP A 173 9.32 -12.44 -25.02
CA ASP A 173 8.83 -13.46 -25.95
C ASP A 173 8.64 -14.83 -25.27
N HIS A 174 9.52 -15.16 -24.31
CA HIS A 174 9.44 -16.38 -23.51
C HIS A 174 8.27 -16.36 -22.50
N ASP A 175 7.68 -15.19 -22.24
CA ASP A 175 6.56 -15.03 -21.29
C ASP A 175 5.20 -15.34 -21.93
N SER A 176 5.11 -16.00 -23.08
CA SER A 176 3.84 -16.15 -23.82
C SER A 176 2.69 -16.74 -22.98
N GLN A 177 2.97 -17.79 -22.21
CA GLN A 177 1.99 -18.41 -21.29
C GLN A 177 1.71 -17.54 -20.07
N LEU A 178 2.75 -16.93 -19.48
CA LEU A 178 2.60 -16.02 -18.34
C LEU A 178 1.75 -14.81 -18.73
N ARG A 179 1.97 -14.26 -19.92
CA ARG A 179 1.22 -13.17 -20.51
C ARG A 179 -0.24 -13.55 -20.70
N GLU A 180 -0.54 -14.72 -21.25
CA GLU A 180 -1.93 -15.19 -21.38
C GLU A 180 -2.61 -15.34 -20.01
N ALA A 181 -1.90 -15.90 -19.03
CA ALA A 181 -2.40 -16.01 -17.66
C ALA A 181 -2.67 -14.63 -17.05
N MET A 182 -1.75 -13.67 -17.20
CA MET A 182 -1.92 -12.30 -16.70
C MET A 182 -3.06 -11.56 -17.39
N MET A 183 -3.30 -11.81 -18.68
CA MET A 183 -4.47 -11.28 -19.38
C MET A 183 -5.77 -11.85 -18.80
N LYS A 184 -5.83 -13.15 -18.54
CA LYS A 184 -7.00 -13.79 -17.91
C LYS A 184 -7.22 -13.28 -16.49
N ILE A 185 -6.17 -13.18 -15.70
CA ILE A 185 -6.21 -12.68 -14.32
C ILE A 185 -6.63 -11.20 -14.31
N GLY A 186 -6.05 -10.35 -15.15
CA GLY A 186 -6.42 -8.95 -15.22
C GLY A 186 -7.84 -8.73 -15.76
N SER A 187 -8.31 -9.60 -16.66
CA SER A 187 -9.72 -9.62 -17.09
C SER A 187 -10.64 -10.06 -15.95
N TRP A 188 -10.21 -11.02 -15.13
CA TRP A 188 -10.91 -11.41 -13.91
C TRP A 188 -10.97 -10.25 -12.91
N VAL A 189 -9.87 -9.52 -12.66
CA VAL A 189 -9.87 -8.31 -11.80
C VAL A 189 -10.90 -7.28 -12.29
N ALA A 190 -10.95 -7.03 -13.60
CA ALA A 190 -11.94 -6.13 -14.18
C ALA A 190 -13.38 -6.63 -14.02
N ALA A 191 -13.60 -7.94 -14.20
CA ALA A 191 -14.91 -8.56 -14.02
C ALA A 191 -15.35 -8.59 -12.55
N ASP A 192 -14.43 -8.86 -11.62
CA ASP A 192 -14.69 -8.91 -10.19
C ASP A 192 -15.04 -7.51 -9.67
N ARG A 193 -14.30 -6.46 -10.06
CA ARG A 193 -14.69 -5.06 -9.83
C ARG A 193 -16.09 -4.76 -10.38
N ALA A 194 -16.41 -5.22 -11.58
CA ALA A 194 -17.71 -4.97 -12.21
C ALA A 194 -18.87 -5.79 -11.60
N GLN A 195 -18.61 -6.74 -10.71
CA GLN A 195 -19.64 -7.53 -10.04
C GLN A 195 -19.74 -7.22 -8.54
N LYS A 196 -18.60 -7.01 -7.90
CA LYS A 196 -18.44 -6.91 -6.44
C LYS A 196 -17.91 -5.55 -5.98
N GLY A 197 -17.55 -4.65 -6.89
CA GLY A 197 -17.13 -3.30 -6.56
C GLY A 197 -18.28 -2.44 -6.02
N ASP A 198 -17.92 -1.32 -5.40
CA ASP A 198 -18.81 -0.36 -4.74
C ASP A 198 -19.93 0.18 -5.66
N ALA A 199 -19.68 0.26 -6.97
CA ALA A 199 -20.64 0.68 -7.97
C ALA A 199 -21.78 -0.33 -8.23
N HIS A 200 -21.75 -1.52 -7.61
CA HIS A 200 -22.69 -2.62 -7.89
C HIS A 200 -23.43 -3.09 -6.62
N PRO A 201 -24.60 -2.50 -6.30
CA PRO A 201 -25.34 -2.75 -5.05
C PRO A 201 -25.95 -4.17 -4.89
N GLY A 202 -25.68 -5.09 -5.82
CA GLY A 202 -26.14 -6.48 -5.77
C GLY A 202 -25.04 -7.52 -5.52
N GLY A 203 -23.76 -7.12 -5.52
CA GLY A 203 -22.64 -8.01 -5.24
C GLY A 203 -22.39 -8.11 -3.73
N VAL A 204 -22.35 -9.34 -3.19
CA VAL A 204 -21.86 -9.56 -1.82
C VAL A 204 -20.35 -9.79 -1.91
N ALA A 205 -19.58 -8.72 -1.70
CA ALA A 205 -18.13 -8.81 -1.58
C ALA A 205 -17.75 -9.26 -0.15
N THR A 206 -16.77 -10.17 -0.04
CA THR A 206 -16.22 -10.58 1.26
C THR A 206 -14.83 -10.01 1.48
N LEU A 207 -14.34 -10.02 2.72
CA LEU A 207 -12.96 -9.65 3.02
C LEU A 207 -11.96 -10.58 2.32
N ASP A 208 -12.28 -11.87 2.19
CA ASP A 208 -11.45 -12.84 1.46
C ASP A 208 -11.32 -12.44 -0.03
N ASP A 209 -12.41 -11.98 -0.65
CA ASP A 209 -12.38 -11.47 -2.03
C ASP A 209 -11.46 -10.25 -2.14
N ALA A 210 -11.57 -9.31 -1.20
CA ALA A 210 -10.74 -8.11 -1.14
C ALA A 210 -9.26 -8.43 -0.91
N TRP A 211 -8.93 -9.40 -0.04
CA TRP A 211 -7.56 -9.85 0.15
C TRP A 211 -7.00 -10.50 -1.11
N LEU A 212 -7.78 -11.38 -1.76
CA LEU A 212 -7.34 -12.04 -2.99
C LEU A 212 -7.01 -11.01 -4.08
N ILE A 213 -7.90 -10.03 -4.32
CA ILE A 213 -7.67 -9.05 -5.38
C ILE A 213 -6.48 -8.13 -5.09
N VAL A 214 -6.30 -7.69 -3.83
CA VAL A 214 -5.15 -6.85 -3.42
C VAL A 214 -3.83 -7.56 -3.67
N HIS A 215 -3.74 -8.86 -3.35
CA HIS A 215 -2.54 -9.65 -3.59
C HIS A 215 -2.31 -9.89 -5.09
N VAL A 216 -3.35 -10.24 -5.83
CA VAL A 216 -3.25 -10.44 -7.28
C VAL A 216 -2.78 -9.14 -7.96
N VAL A 217 -3.40 -8.02 -7.64
CA VAL A 217 -3.03 -6.69 -8.16
C VAL A 217 -1.59 -6.35 -7.79
N GLY A 218 -1.19 -6.53 -6.53
CA GLY A 218 0.17 -6.25 -6.08
C GLY A 218 1.22 -7.03 -6.88
N ALA A 219 0.96 -8.33 -7.11
CA ALA A 219 1.83 -9.18 -7.92
C ALA A 219 1.90 -8.73 -9.39
N LEU A 220 0.78 -8.33 -9.98
CA LEU A 220 0.72 -7.79 -11.35
C LEU A 220 1.52 -6.47 -11.46
N ILE A 221 1.33 -5.53 -10.53
CA ILE A 221 2.06 -4.25 -10.47
C ILE A 221 3.57 -4.50 -10.42
N LEU A 222 4.01 -5.40 -9.55
CA LEU A 222 5.42 -5.77 -9.42
C LEU A 222 6.00 -6.35 -10.72
N ARG A 223 5.28 -7.27 -11.35
CA ARG A 223 5.75 -7.94 -12.59
C ARG A 223 5.84 -6.97 -13.76
N LEU A 224 4.85 -6.10 -13.92
CA LEU A 224 4.74 -5.16 -15.04
C LEU A 224 5.74 -4.01 -14.91
N SER A 225 5.92 -3.47 -13.71
CA SER A 225 6.75 -2.29 -13.48
C SER A 225 8.26 -2.59 -13.50
N ARG A 226 8.66 -3.83 -13.25
CA ARG A 226 10.07 -4.27 -13.31
C ARG A 226 10.54 -4.63 -14.72
N THR A 227 9.65 -4.68 -15.70
CA THR A 227 10.01 -5.00 -17.08
C THR A 227 10.24 -3.70 -17.84
N PRO A 228 11.47 -3.38 -18.29
CA PRO A 228 11.67 -2.21 -19.14
C PRO A 228 10.82 -2.38 -20.41
N ALA A 229 10.04 -1.35 -20.75
CA ALA A 229 9.27 -1.33 -21.99
C ALA A 229 10.25 -1.51 -23.16
N ARG A 230 10.15 -2.65 -23.84
CA ARG A 230 10.98 -2.93 -25.01
C ARG A 230 10.33 -2.21 -26.19
N GLY A 231 10.69 -0.93 -26.36
CA GLY A 231 10.31 -0.17 -27.54
C GLY A 231 10.86 -0.86 -28.79
N ASN A 232 10.00 -1.03 -29.80
CA ASN A 232 10.37 -1.52 -31.12
C ASN A 232 11.48 -0.63 -31.70
N GLY A 233 12.70 -1.18 -31.78
CA GLY A 233 13.67 -0.79 -32.79
C GLY A 233 13.37 -1.51 -34.10
#